data_AF-A0A409YMI9-F1
#
_entry.id   AF-A0A409YMI9-F1
#
_cell.length_a   1.000
_cell.length_b   1.000
_cell.length_c   1.000
_cell.angle_alpha   90.00
_cell.angle_beta   90.00
_cell.angle_gamma   90.00
#
_symmetry.space_group_name_H-M   'P 1'
#
loop_
_entity.id
_entity.type
_entity.pdbx_description
1 polymer ?
#
loop_
_entity_poly.entity_id
_entity_poly.type
_entity_poly.pdbx_seq_one_letter_code
_entity_poly.pdbx_strand_id
1 'polypeptide(L)'
;MRGPPSSLDSLLESPSPELRDLLTFVGENLDDDDIPHRIKLSEPIIRSFRRECARLVDGMQQSEGCISLTSDIWSRQTLEGYMGVTAQYSVKNGNCM
;
A
#
# COMPACT_ATOMS: atom_id res chain seq x y z
N MET A 1 -1.19 12.43 35.90
CA MET A 1 -2.12 11.69 35.02
C MET A 1 -1.74 12.03 33.58
N ARG A 2 -1.14 11.09 32.83
CA ARG A 2 -0.86 11.30 31.41
C ARG A 2 -2.21 11.26 30.69
N GLY A 3 -2.49 12.27 29.85
CA GLY A 3 -3.69 12.29 29.02
C GLY A 3 -3.74 11.08 28.08
N PRO A 4 -4.92 10.75 27.51
CA PRO A 4 -5.01 9.70 26.51
C PRO A 4 -4.01 10.01 25.38
N PRO A 5 -3.26 9.01 24.87
CA PRO A 5 -2.38 9.22 23.73
C PRO A 5 -3.18 9.88 22.61
N SER A 6 -2.58 10.88 21.96
CA SER A 6 -3.22 11.54 20.83
C SER A 6 -3.53 10.44 19.80
N SER A 7 -4.68 10.50 19.12
CA SER A 7 -5.11 9.46 18.17
C SER A 7 -4.11 9.17 17.03
N LEU A 8 -3.08 10.02 16.89
CA LEU A 8 -1.95 9.86 15.98
C LEU A 8 -0.83 8.97 16.56
N ASP A 9 -0.70 8.88 17.88
CA ASP A 9 0.28 8.01 18.56
C ASP A 9 -0.09 6.53 18.44
N SER A 10 -1.40 6.20 18.42
CA SER A 10 -1.91 4.85 18.16
C SER A 10 -1.78 4.44 16.68
N LEU A 11 -1.70 5.40 15.75
CA LEU A 11 -1.40 5.15 14.34
C LEU A 11 0.11 4.99 14.08
N LEU A 12 0.94 5.25 15.10
CA LEU A 12 2.39 5.05 15.12
C LEU A 12 2.78 3.69 15.71
N GLU A 13 1.81 2.82 15.99
CA GLU A 13 2.06 1.47 16.47
C GLU A 13 2.97 0.72 15.48
N SER A 14 3.97 0.07 16.08
CA SER A 14 4.91 -0.85 15.47
C SER A 14 4.24 -1.76 14.42
N PRO A 15 4.97 -2.23 13.38
CA PRO A 15 4.44 -3.28 12.50
C PRO A 15 3.84 -4.42 13.34
N SER A 16 2.68 -4.92 12.90
CA SER A 16 1.96 -5.95 13.64
C SER A 16 2.86 -7.16 13.88
N PRO A 17 2.66 -7.91 14.98
CA PRO A 17 3.50 -9.08 15.30
C PRO A 17 3.61 -10.05 14.12
N GLU A 18 2.53 -10.23 13.37
CA GLU A 18 2.44 -11.13 12.23
C GLU A 18 3.28 -10.66 11.03
N LEU A 19 3.35 -9.34 10.81
CA LEU A 19 4.21 -8.76 9.77
C LEU A 19 5.69 -8.88 10.16
N ARG A 20 6.02 -8.71 11.45
CA ARG A 20 7.38 -8.91 11.96
C ARG A 20 7.82 -10.35 11.79
N ASP A 21 7.00 -11.31 12.20
CA ASP A 21 7.29 -12.75 12.05
C ASP A 21 7.49 -13.13 10.59
N LEU A 22 6.66 -12.60 9.67
CA LEU A 22 6.81 -12.83 8.25
C LEU A 22 8.14 -12.27 7.71
N LEU A 23 8.53 -11.07 8.12
CA LEU A 23 9.78 -10.44 7.68
C LEU A 23 11.02 -11.20 8.19
N THR A 24 11.01 -11.63 9.45
CA THR A 24 12.08 -12.45 10.05
C THR A 24 12.13 -13.85 9.42
N PHE A 25 10.98 -14.43 9.07
CA PHE A 25 10.92 -15.72 8.39
C PHE A 25 11.47 -15.66 6.95
N VAL A 26 11.21 -14.57 6.22
CA VAL A 26 11.62 -14.41 4.82
C VAL A 26 13.07 -13.92 4.69
N GLY A 27 13.59 -13.17 5.66
CA GLY A 27 14.96 -12.69 5.65
C GLY A 27 15.95 -13.70 6.21
N GLU A 28 16.81 -14.27 5.37
CA GLU A 28 17.97 -15.03 5.85
C GLU A 28 18.90 -14.09 6.64
N ASN A 29 18.91 -14.24 7.98
CA ASN A 29 19.74 -13.50 8.96
C ASN A 29 19.32 -12.05 9.24
N LEU A 30 18.02 -11.76 9.37
CA LEU A 30 17.58 -10.47 9.94
C LEU A 30 17.37 -10.60 11.46
N ASP A 31 18.05 -9.76 12.24
CA ASP A 31 17.78 -9.58 13.67
C ASP A 31 16.68 -8.51 13.88
N ASP A 32 16.09 -8.47 15.08
CA ASP A 32 15.00 -7.54 15.42
C ASP A 32 15.37 -6.06 15.20
N ASP A 33 16.66 -5.73 15.33
CA ASP A 33 17.19 -4.38 15.11
C ASP A 33 17.31 -4.01 13.62
N ASP A 34 17.29 -5.01 12.73
CA ASP A 34 17.30 -4.82 11.27
C ASP A 34 15.91 -4.53 10.70
N ILE A 35 14.84 -4.88 11.45
CA ILE A 35 13.46 -4.61 11.04
C ILE A 35 13.20 -3.10 11.13
N PRO A 36 13.00 -2.39 10.01
CA PRO A 36 12.93 -0.94 10.06
C PRO A 36 11.68 -0.49 10.80
N HIS A 37 11.85 0.42 11.77
CA HIS A 37 10.71 1.05 12.44
C HIS A 37 9.80 1.73 11.41
N ARG A 38 8.51 1.89 11.70
CA ARG A 38 7.49 2.49 10.81
C ARG A 38 7.93 3.79 10.12
N ILE A 39 8.71 4.62 10.81
CA ILE A 39 9.28 5.89 10.29
C ILE A 39 10.34 5.64 9.20
N LYS A 40 11.12 4.57 9.32
CA LYS A 40 12.09 4.16 8.29
C LYS A 40 11.41 3.50 7.09
N LEU A 41 10.22 2.90 7.26
CA LEU A 41 9.47 2.26 6.18
C LEU A 41 8.60 3.22 5.37
N SER A 42 8.12 4.32 5.96
CA SER A 42 7.21 5.25 5.28
C SER A 42 7.80 5.80 3.98
N GLU A 43 9.06 6.25 4.01
CA GLU A 43 9.73 6.82 2.84
C GLU A 43 9.93 5.79 1.71
N PRO A 44 10.49 4.59 1.94
CA PRO A 44 10.54 3.51 0.94
C PRO A 44 9.17 3.09 0.39
N ILE A 45 8.15 3.02 1.25
CA ILE A 45 6.77 2.67 0.83
C ILE A 45 6.21 3.75 -0.08
N ILE A 46 6.29 5.02 0.30
CA ILE A 46 5.81 6.16 -0.51
C ILE A 46 6.55 6.21 -1.85
N ARG A 47 7.88 6.02 -1.83
CA ARG A 47 8.69 5.97 -3.06
C ARG A 47 8.24 4.84 -3.99
N SER A 48 8.06 3.64 -3.44
CA SER A 48 7.64 2.46 -4.20
C SER A 48 6.23 2.62 -4.75
N PHE A 49 5.31 3.16 -3.94
CA PHE A 49 3.96 3.52 -4.33
C PHE A 49 3.96 4.51 -5.51
N ARG A 50 4.71 5.61 -5.41
CA ARG A 50 4.80 6.61 -6.49
C ARG A 50 5.34 6.02 -7.80
N ARG A 51 6.40 5.21 -7.71
CA ARG A 51 6.97 4.52 -8.86
C ARG A 51 5.94 3.61 -9.53
N GLU A 52 5.21 2.83 -8.73
CA GLU A 52 4.22 1.90 -9.24
C GLU A 52 3.01 2.62 -9.82
N CYS A 53 2.53 3.70 -9.18
CA CYS A 53 1.48 4.56 -9.74
C CYS A 53 1.88 5.15 -11.09
N ALA A 54 3.11 5.64 -11.24
CA ALA A 54 3.60 6.13 -12.53
C ALA A 54 3.55 5.02 -13.60
N ARG A 55 4.03 3.83 -13.26
CA ARG A 55 3.98 2.65 -14.15
C ARG A 55 2.55 2.28 -14.56
N LEU A 56 1.60 2.33 -13.64
CA LEU A 56 0.19 2.05 -13.91
C LEU A 56 -0.43 3.12 -14.82
N VAL A 57 -0.11 4.40 -14.61
CA VAL A 57 -0.55 5.50 -15.47
C VAL A 57 -0.02 5.31 -16.89
N ASP A 58 1.27 5.02 -17.05
CA ASP A 58 1.88 4.76 -18.35
C ASP A 58 1.22 3.56 -19.04
N GLY A 59 0.93 2.49 -18.29
CA GLY A 59 0.21 1.32 -18.81
C GLY A 59 -1.22 1.64 -19.24
N MET A 60 -1.95 2.45 -18.47
CA MET A 60 -3.30 2.89 -18.83
C MET A 60 -3.31 3.75 -20.10
N GLN A 61 -2.33 4.64 -20.27
CA GLN A 61 -2.16 5.45 -21.48
C GLN A 61 -1.89 4.60 -22.73
N GLN A 62 -1.25 3.43 -22.55
CA GLN A 62 -0.95 2.48 -23.61
C GLN A 62 -2.08 1.45 -23.83
N SER A 63 -3.21 1.58 -23.12
CA SER A 63 -4.32 0.64 -23.32
C SER A 63 -4.96 0.83 -24.70
N GLU A 64 -5.09 -0.27 -25.45
CA GLU A 64 -5.72 -0.27 -26.79
C GLU A 64 -7.25 -0.29 -26.72
N GLY A 65 -7.82 -0.42 -25.51
CA GLY A 65 -9.25 -0.56 -25.26
C GLY A 65 -9.76 0.39 -24.18
N CYS A 66 -10.99 0.15 -23.73
CA CYS A 66 -11.59 0.96 -22.66
C CYS A 66 -10.94 0.65 -21.30
N ILE A 67 -10.76 1.70 -20.49
CA ILE A 67 -10.44 1.57 -19.07
C ILE A 67 -11.76 1.48 -18.30
N SER A 68 -11.95 0.39 -17.57
CA SER A 68 -13.10 0.19 -16.69
C SER A 68 -12.77 0.65 -15.28
N LEU A 69 -13.66 1.44 -14.67
CA LEU A 69 -13.51 1.89 -13.28
C LEU A 69 -14.59 1.26 -12.40
N THR A 70 -14.20 0.77 -11.24
CA THR A 70 -15.10 0.30 -10.19
C THR A 70 -14.88 1.14 -8.95
N SER A 71 -15.97 1.68 -8.42
CA SER A 71 -15.95 2.43 -7.16
C SER A 71 -16.75 1.66 -6.13
N ASP A 72 -16.05 1.17 -5.11
CA ASP A 72 -16.64 0.51 -3.96
C ASP A 72 -16.78 1.55 -2.85
N ILE A 73 -17.99 1.76 -2.34
CA ILE A 73 -18.26 2.74 -1.28
C ILE A 73 -18.79 1.99 -0.08
N TRP A 74 -18.19 2.25 1.08
CA TRP A 74 -18.65 1.68 2.34
C TRP A 74 -18.47 2.69 3.47
N SER A 75 -19.15 2.47 4.58
CA SER A 75 -18.96 3.26 5.79
C SER A 75 -18.67 2.34 6.97
N ARG A 76 -17.92 2.84 7.94
CA ARG A 76 -17.76 2.15 9.24
C ARG A 76 -18.85 2.61 10.21
N GLN A 77 -19.00 1.88 11.32
CA GLN A 77 -19.99 2.16 12.36
C GLN A 77 -19.90 3.58 12.94
N THR A 78 -18.75 4.23 12.87
CA THR A 78 -18.54 5.62 13.30
C THR A 78 -18.96 6.67 12.25
N LEU A 79 -19.70 6.27 11.20
CA LEU A 79 -20.17 7.12 10.09
C LEU A 79 -19.05 7.75 9.24
N GLU A 80 -17.84 7.22 9.30
CA GLU A 80 -16.79 7.60 8.35
C GLU A 80 -16.99 6.83 7.05
N GLY A 81 -17.09 7.56 5.94
CA GLY A 81 -17.23 7.02 4.60
C GLY A 81 -15.89 6.77 3.95
N TYR A 82 -15.77 5.64 3.25
CA TYR A 82 -14.62 5.26 2.45
C TYR A 82 -15.07 5.01 1.02
N MET A 83 -14.15 5.26 0.09
CA MET A 83 -14.32 4.94 -1.32
C MET A 83 -13.03 4.31 -1.83
N GLY A 84 -13.12 3.05 -2.26
CA GLY A 84 -12.10 2.39 -3.05
C GLY A 84 -12.38 2.64 -4.53
N VAL A 85 -11.37 3.06 -5.29
CA VAL A 85 -11.47 3.19 -6.75
C VAL A 85 -10.45 2.27 -7.39
N THR A 86 -10.91 1.39 -8.28
CA THR A 86 -10.08 0.42 -9.00
C THR A 86 -10.22 0.63 -10.50
N ALA A 87 -9.08 0.73 -11.20
CA ALA A 87 -9.03 0.78 -12.67
C ALA A 87 -8.60 -0.59 -13.24
N GLN A 88 -9.32 -1.06 -14.24
CA GLN A 88 -9.02 -2.28 -14.98
C GLN A 88 -8.77 -1.91 -16.45
N TYR A 89 -7.64 -2.36 -16.99
CA TYR A 89 -7.22 -2.08 -18.36
C TYR A 89 -6.38 -3.22 -18.92
N SER A 90 -6.35 -3.34 -20.24
CA SER A 90 -5.55 -4.33 -20.97
C SER A 90 -4.48 -3.63 -21.80
N VAL A 91 -3.24 -4.12 -21.73
CA VAL A 91 -2.13 -3.67 -22.56
C VAL A 91 -1.73 -4.81 -23.47
N LYS A 92 -1.55 -4.53 -24.76
CA LYS A 92 -1.05 -5.54 -25.69
C LYS A 92 0.44 -5.71 -25.47
N ASN A 93 0.86 -6.88 -25.01
CA ASN A 93 2.28 -7.24 -25.05
C ASN A 93 2.66 -7.44 -26.52
N GLY A 94 3.56 -6.60 -27.03
CA GLY A 94 4.12 -6.76 -28.36
C GLY A 94 4.91 -8.06 -28.46
N ASN A 95 4.23 -9.15 -28.83
CA ASN A 95 4.83 -10.35 -29.37
C ASN A 95 3.80 -11.05 -30.27
N CYS A 96 3.74 -10.59 -31.52
CA CYS A 96 3.27 -11.38 -32.64
C CYS A 96 4.40 -11.37 -33.68
N MET A 97 5.27 -12.37 -33.59
CA MET A 97 5.96 -12.87 -34.80
C MET A 97 5.02 -13.85 -35.50
#